data_AF-A0A644YHK2-F1
#
_entry.id   AF-A0A644YHK2-F1
#
_cell.length_a   1.000
_cell.length_b   1.000
_cell.length_c   1.000
_cell.angle_alpha   90.00
_cell.angle_beta   90.00
_cell.angle_gamma   90.00
#
_symmetry.space_group_name_H-M   'P 1'
#
loop_
_entity.id
_entity.type
_entity.pdbx_description
1 polymer ?
#
loop_
_entity_poly.entity_id
_entity_poly.type
_entity_poly.pdbx_seq_one_letter_code
_entity_poly.pdbx_strand_id
1 'polypeptide(L)'
;MKEKYPEILGLIKQMKPSLTSGIYKVLNKYFEEYFSEVAEHIRYEENIAFPYFMELCSNITTTKEEYSGKEYIDHHSDIESKLESLESLLLYHVRSEGPQRRKLLISISELEYELKIHSFIEENILIPAAESIEKRGNNR
;
A
#
# COMPACT_ATOMS: atom_id res chain seq x y z
N MET A 1 8.10 4.63 2.58
CA MET A 1 6.96 4.35 3.49
C MET A 1 6.91 5.24 4.75
N LYS A 2 7.65 4.98 5.85
CA LYS A 2 7.48 5.67 7.16
C LYS A 2 7.63 7.20 7.16
N GLU A 3 8.37 7.77 6.22
CA GLU A 3 8.62 9.23 6.15
C GLU A 3 7.66 9.97 5.21
N LYS A 4 7.12 9.30 4.18
CA LYS A 4 6.24 9.90 3.16
C LYS A 4 4.84 10.21 3.70
N TYR A 5 4.33 9.34 4.59
CA TYR A 5 2.99 9.50 5.16
C TYR A 5 2.85 10.73 6.06
N PRO A 6 3.75 10.97 7.03
CA PRO A 6 3.72 12.21 7.80
C PRO A 6 3.93 13.46 6.94
N GLU A 7 4.75 13.38 5.89
CA GLU A 7 4.97 14.49 4.97
C GLU A 7 3.69 14.87 4.21
N ILE A 8 3.01 13.89 3.61
CA ILE A 8 1.76 14.12 2.87
C ILE A 8 0.68 14.71 3.78
N LEU A 9 0.50 14.17 5.00
CA LEU A 9 -0.44 14.74 5.98
C LEU A 9 -0.05 16.16 6.39
N GLY A 10 1.25 16.43 6.56
CA GLY A 10 1.76 17.76 6.84
C GLY A 10 1.43 18.76 5.73
N LEU A 11 1.59 18.36 4.47
CA LEU A 11 1.28 19.18 3.30
C LEU A 11 -0.22 19.45 3.18
N ILE A 12 -1.08 18.45 3.41
CA ILE A 12 -2.54 18.62 3.41
C ILE A 12 -2.97 19.63 4.48
N LYS A 13 -2.42 19.50 5.70
CA LYS A 13 -2.71 20.44 6.81
C LYS A 13 -2.32 21.88 6.46
N GLN A 14 -1.17 22.07 5.80
CA GLN A 14 -0.73 23.39 5.34
C GLN A 14 -1.64 24.00 4.26
N MET A 15 -2.31 23.15 3.47
CA MET A 15 -3.23 23.59 2.41
C MET A 15 -4.64 23.90 2.91
N LYS A 16 -4.96 23.65 4.19
CA LYS A 16 -6.26 23.96 4.81
C LYS A 16 -6.79 25.38 4.52
N PRO A 17 -5.98 26.46 4.57
CA PRO A 17 -6.48 27.82 4.30
C PRO A 17 -6.89 28.05 2.85
N SER A 18 -6.34 27.27 1.92
CA SER A 18 -6.57 27.42 0.47
C SER A 18 -7.66 26.50 -0.07
N LEU A 19 -8.19 25.59 0.76
CA LEU A 19 -9.22 24.63 0.40
C LEU A 19 -10.55 25.02 1.04
N THR A 20 -11.65 24.73 0.35
CA THR A 20 -12.96 24.84 1.00
C THR A 20 -13.04 23.83 2.15
N SER A 21 -13.72 24.20 3.24
CA SER A 21 -13.78 23.37 4.45
C SER A 21 -14.29 21.95 4.20
N GLY A 22 -15.20 21.78 3.24
CA GLY A 22 -15.72 20.47 2.84
C GLY A 22 -14.68 19.59 2.16
N ILE A 23 -13.95 20.13 1.17
CA ILE A 23 -12.92 19.40 0.41
C ILE A 23 -11.77 18.98 1.33
N TYR A 24 -11.33 19.89 2.21
CA TYR A 24 -10.27 19.59 3.18
C TYR A 24 -10.63 18.40 4.08
N LYS A 25 -11.86 18.36 4.60
CA LYS A 25 -12.32 17.26 5.48
C LYS A 25 -12.34 15.92 4.74
N VAL A 26 -12.82 15.90 3.50
CA VAL A 26 -12.86 14.69 2.67
C VAL A 26 -11.45 14.18 2.40
N LEU A 27 -10.54 15.06 1.95
CA LEU A 27 -9.16 14.70 1.69
C LEU A 27 -8.45 14.19 2.95
N ASN A 28 -8.54 14.92 4.06
CA ASN A 28 -7.86 14.54 5.30
C ASN A 28 -8.34 13.17 5.80
N LYS A 29 -9.67 12.95 5.80
CA LYS A 29 -10.25 11.67 6.21
C LYS A 29 -9.78 10.52 5.29
N TYR A 30 -9.83 10.74 3.98
CA TYR A 30 -9.40 9.75 3.01
C TYR A 30 -7.93 9.34 3.22
N PHE A 31 -7.04 10.32 3.40
CA PHE A 31 -5.61 10.03 3.63
C PHE A 31 -5.35 9.34 4.97
N GLU A 32 -6.07 9.70 6.03
CA GLU A 32 -5.97 9.01 7.32
C GLU A 32 -6.40 7.54 7.22
N GLU A 33 -7.53 7.28 6.56
CA GLU A 33 -8.04 5.91 6.34
C GLU A 33 -7.08 5.12 5.44
N TYR A 34 -6.65 5.71 4.32
CA TYR A 34 -5.72 5.07 3.39
C TYR A 34 -4.39 4.71 4.05
N PHE A 35 -3.78 5.61 4.81
CA PHE A 35 -2.52 5.30 5.50
C PHE A 35 -2.69 4.25 6.60
N SER A 36 -3.86 4.20 7.24
CA SER A 36 -4.16 3.13 8.20
C SER A 36 -4.18 1.78 7.50
N GLU A 37 -4.88 1.68 6.37
CA GLU A 37 -4.96 0.43 5.59
C GLU A 37 -3.59 -0.03 5.10
N VAL A 38 -2.76 0.86 4.51
CA VAL A 38 -1.42 0.47 4.08
C VAL A 38 -0.55 0.04 5.26
N ALA A 39 -0.65 0.72 6.41
CA ALA A 39 0.08 0.32 7.60
C ALA A 39 -0.38 -1.03 8.17
N GLU A 40 -1.66 -1.38 8.03
CA GLU A 40 -2.20 -2.69 8.39
C GLU A 40 -1.71 -3.77 7.43
N HIS A 41 -1.75 -3.50 6.13
CA HIS A 41 -1.25 -4.40 5.08
C HIS A 41 0.23 -4.75 5.29
N ILE A 42 1.11 -3.74 5.42
CA ILE A 42 2.55 -3.98 5.66
C ILE A 42 2.79 -4.71 6.99
N ARG A 43 2.00 -4.42 8.03
CA ARG A 43 2.11 -5.12 9.31
C ARG A 43 1.74 -6.59 9.17
N TYR A 44 0.69 -6.90 8.40
CA TYR A 44 0.31 -8.27 8.12
C TYR A 44 1.43 -9.01 7.37
N GLU A 45 2.04 -8.37 6.39
CA GLU A 45 3.18 -8.93 5.67
C GLU A 45 4.36 -9.25 6.56
N GLU A 46 4.83 -8.27 7.34
CA GLU A 46 5.98 -8.41 8.22
C GLU A 46 5.78 -9.50 9.30
N ASN A 47 4.56 -9.61 9.84
CA ASN A 47 4.31 -10.48 11.00
C ASN A 47 3.74 -11.85 10.63
N ILE A 48 3.14 -12.01 9.46
CA ILE A 48 2.42 -13.24 9.06
C ILE A 48 2.94 -13.76 7.72
N ALA A 49 2.83 -12.98 6.64
CA ALA A 49 3.09 -13.47 5.29
C ALA A 49 4.57 -13.76 5.02
N PHE A 50 5.46 -12.80 5.29
CA PHE A 50 6.91 -12.98 5.06
C PHE A 50 7.52 -14.07 5.94
N PRO A 51 7.19 -14.20 7.24
CA PRO A 51 7.62 -15.36 8.03
C PRO A 51 7.22 -16.69 7.38
N TYR A 52 5.98 -16.81 6.89
CA TYR A 52 5.52 -18.00 6.18
C TYR A 52 6.35 -18.28 4.91
N PHE A 53 6.55 -17.28 4.05
CA PHE A 53 7.33 -17.47 2.82
C PHE A 53 8.79 -17.87 3.09
N MET A 54 9.38 -17.35 4.18
CA MET A 54 10.73 -17.72 4.60
C MET A 54 10.81 -19.17 5.11
N GLU A 55 9.82 -19.63 5.87
CA GLU A 55 9.71 -21.04 6.29
C GLU A 55 9.56 -21.97 5.07
N LEU A 56 8.67 -21.59 4.14
CA LEU A 56 8.43 -22.30 2.89
C LEU A 56 9.71 -22.46 2.05
N CYS A 57 10.52 -21.40 1.95
CA CYS A 57 11.80 -21.45 1.23
C CYS A 57 12.86 -22.30 1.94
N SER A 58 12.78 -22.42 3.27
CA SER A 58 13.75 -23.18 4.08
C SER A 58 13.48 -24.69 4.06
N ASN A 59 12.43 -25.17 3.38
CA ASN A 59 11.95 -26.56 3.40
C ASN A 59 11.71 -27.11 4.83
N ILE A 60 11.52 -26.22 5.80
CA ILE A 60 11.03 -26.60 7.12
C ILE A 60 9.54 -26.84 6.90
N THR A 61 9.06 -28.05 7.17
CA THR A 61 7.63 -28.39 7.08
C THR A 61 6.84 -27.29 7.77
N THR A 62 6.06 -26.54 6.98
CA THR A 62 5.19 -25.47 7.46
C THR A 62 4.22 -26.10 8.45
N THR A 63 4.41 -25.81 9.74
CA THR A 63 3.57 -26.39 10.81
C THR A 63 2.17 -25.79 10.84
N LYS A 64 1.90 -24.77 10.02
CA LYS A 64 0.59 -24.21 9.77
C LYS A 64 0.02 -24.77 8.47
N GLU A 65 -0.89 -25.74 8.59
CA GLU A 65 -1.70 -26.23 7.47
C GLU A 65 -2.76 -25.20 7.00
N GLU A 66 -2.95 -24.10 7.75
CA GLU A 66 -3.98 -23.08 7.54
C GLU A 66 -3.44 -21.76 6.92
N TYR A 67 -2.25 -21.74 6.33
CA TYR A 67 -1.79 -20.55 5.62
C TYR A 67 -1.10 -20.92 4.30
N SER A 68 -1.43 -20.20 3.24
CA SER A 68 -0.97 -20.44 1.87
C SER A 68 -0.74 -19.13 1.12
N GLY A 69 0.03 -19.19 0.04
CA GLY A 69 0.14 -18.06 -0.90
C GLY A 69 -1.22 -17.58 -1.43
N LYS A 70 -2.24 -18.46 -1.46
CA LYS A 70 -3.61 -18.10 -1.82
C LYS A 70 -4.31 -17.25 -0.75
N GLU A 71 -4.14 -17.58 0.54
CA GLU A 71 -4.68 -16.76 1.62
C GLU A 71 -4.01 -15.39 1.71
N TYR A 72 -2.74 -15.30 1.31
CA TYR A 72 -2.07 -14.02 1.15
C TYR A 72 -2.74 -13.15 0.07
N ILE A 73 -3.09 -13.72 -1.09
CA ILE A 73 -3.84 -13.00 -2.15
C ILE A 73 -5.21 -12.52 -1.64
N ASP A 74 -5.95 -13.38 -0.94
CA ASP A 74 -7.28 -13.03 -0.42
C ASP A 74 -7.23 -11.89 0.62
N HIS A 75 -6.09 -11.70 1.29
CA HIS A 75 -5.83 -10.60 2.22
C HIS A 75 -5.09 -9.41 1.58
N HIS A 76 -4.60 -9.55 0.35
CA HIS A 76 -3.89 -8.48 -0.35
C HIS A 76 -4.89 -7.38 -0.70
N SER A 77 -4.85 -6.30 0.07
CA SER A 77 -5.63 -5.11 -0.21
C SER A 77 -5.10 -4.45 -1.46
N ASP A 78 -5.98 -4.16 -2.42
CA ASP A 78 -5.72 -3.33 -3.59
C ASP A 78 -5.51 -1.86 -3.16
N ILE A 79 -4.34 -1.62 -2.56
CA ILE A 79 -3.93 -0.30 -2.07
C ILE A 79 -3.48 0.58 -3.23
N GLU A 80 -2.95 0.02 -4.32
CA GLU A 80 -2.56 0.83 -5.47
C GLU A 80 -3.75 1.55 -6.13
N SER A 81 -4.89 0.87 -6.33
CA SER A 81 -6.04 1.44 -7.05
C SER A 81 -6.72 2.58 -6.27
N LYS A 82 -6.55 2.62 -4.94
CA LYS A 82 -7.08 3.69 -4.09
C LYS A 82 -6.29 5.00 -4.25
N LEU A 83 -5.04 4.99 -4.74
CA LEU A 83 -4.29 6.23 -4.98
C LEU A 83 -4.64 6.94 -6.29
N GLU A 84 -4.97 6.19 -7.35
CA GLU A 84 -5.31 6.79 -8.65
C GLU A 84 -6.54 7.71 -8.59
N SER A 85 -7.53 7.30 -7.78
CA SER A 85 -8.73 8.10 -7.51
C SER A 85 -8.42 9.41 -6.78
N LEU A 86 -7.34 9.44 -6.01
CA LEU A 86 -6.96 10.55 -5.14
C LEU A 86 -6.16 11.63 -5.88
N GLU A 87 -5.24 11.22 -6.76
CA GLU A 87 -4.53 12.16 -7.64
C GLU A 87 -5.53 12.95 -8.50
N SER A 88 -6.53 12.24 -9.05
CA SER A 88 -7.64 12.84 -9.82
C SER A 88 -8.44 13.85 -8.99
N LEU A 89 -8.77 13.51 -7.74
CA LEU A 89 -9.54 14.37 -6.84
C LEU A 89 -8.76 15.65 -6.46
N LEU A 90 -7.45 15.53 -6.22
CA LEU A 90 -6.56 16.66 -5.93
C LEU A 90 -6.36 17.58 -7.14
N LEU A 91 -6.19 17.00 -8.33
CA LEU A 91 -6.07 17.77 -9.58
C LEU A 91 -7.33 18.60 -9.83
N TYR A 92 -8.52 18.06 -9.55
CA TYR A 92 -9.79 18.75 -9.78
C TYR A 92 -10.07 19.89 -8.77
N HIS A 93 -9.74 19.68 -7.49
CA HIS A 93 -10.16 20.56 -6.41
C HIS A 93 -9.11 21.56 -5.95
N VAL A 94 -7.82 21.30 -6.20
CA VAL A 94 -6.74 22.21 -5.81
C VAL A 94 -6.37 23.10 -6.99
N ARG A 95 -7.08 24.23 -7.13
CA ARG A 95 -6.83 25.23 -8.19
C ARG A 95 -5.72 26.25 -7.86
N SER A 96 -5.21 26.28 -6.63
CA SER A 96 -4.19 27.26 -6.25
C SER A 96 -2.81 26.86 -6.76
N GLU A 97 -2.15 27.74 -7.52
CA GLU A 97 -0.74 27.59 -7.86
C GLU A 97 0.15 27.90 -6.65
N GLY A 98 1.01 26.96 -6.27
CA GLY A 98 1.94 27.16 -5.16
C GLY A 98 2.93 26.00 -4.99
N PRO A 99 4.14 26.25 -4.43
CA PRO A 99 5.14 25.22 -4.17
C PRO A 99 4.61 24.03 -3.37
N GLN A 100 3.68 24.26 -2.43
CA GLN A 100 3.09 23.26 -1.56
C GLN A 100 2.21 22.27 -2.33
N ARG A 101 1.40 22.75 -3.30
CA ARG A 101 0.59 21.90 -4.18
C ARG A 101 1.50 21.02 -5.03
N ARG A 102 2.54 21.60 -5.63
CA ARG A 102 3.50 20.85 -6.45
C ARG A 102 4.17 19.76 -5.63
N LYS A 103 4.61 20.11 -4.41
CA LYS A 103 5.23 19.16 -3.49
C LYS A 103 4.27 18.03 -3.11
N LEU A 104 3.01 18.35 -2.78
CA LEU A 104 1.99 17.36 -2.46
C LEU A 104 1.75 16.38 -3.62
N LEU A 105 1.58 16.89 -4.85
CA LEU A 105 1.38 16.04 -6.03
C LEU A 105 2.58 15.11 -6.25
N ILE A 106 3.81 15.65 -6.22
CA ILE A 106 5.03 14.84 -6.36
C ILE A 106 5.09 13.76 -5.29
N SER A 107 4.86 14.10 -4.01
CA SER A 107 4.88 13.12 -2.92
C SER A 107 3.86 12.01 -3.09
N ILE A 108 2.68 12.31 -3.65
CA ILE A 108 1.63 11.33 -3.92
C ILE A 108 2.00 10.45 -5.11
N SER A 109 2.44 11.03 -6.23
CA SER A 109 2.84 10.25 -7.40
C SER A 109 4.04 9.33 -7.09
N GLU A 110 4.98 9.78 -6.26
CA GLU A 110 6.09 8.95 -5.79
C GLU A 110 5.61 7.79 -4.90
N LEU A 111 4.66 8.05 -3.99
CA LEU A 111 4.08 6.99 -3.16
C LEU A 111 3.31 5.97 -4.01
N GLU A 112 2.52 6.43 -4.97
CA GLU A 112 1.80 5.57 -5.90
C GLU A 112 2.76 4.69 -6.70
N TYR A 113 3.85 5.27 -7.19
CA TYR A 113 4.89 4.53 -7.90
C TYR A 113 5.56 3.47 -7.01
N GLU A 114 5.90 3.82 -5.76
CA GLU A 114 6.46 2.87 -4.78
C GLU A 114 5.51 1.68 -4.55
N LEU A 115 4.21 1.95 -4.38
CA LEU A 115 3.21 0.90 -4.14
C LEU A 115 2.93 0.06 -5.38
N LYS A 116 2.90 0.65 -6.58
CA LYS A 116 2.79 -0.11 -7.83
C LYS A 116 3.93 -1.10 -8.02
N ILE A 117 5.16 -0.70 -7.66
CA ILE A 117 6.31 -1.62 -7.69
C ILE A 117 6.18 -2.71 -6.63
N HIS A 118 5.77 -2.34 -5.42
CA HIS A 118 5.52 -3.28 -4.32
C HIS A 118 4.57 -4.40 -4.75
N SER A 119 3.36 -4.06 -5.17
CA SER A 119 2.35 -5.04 -5.61
C SER A 119 2.84 -5.83 -6.83
N PHE A 120 3.52 -5.18 -7.79
CA PHE A 120 4.06 -5.87 -8.96
C PHE A 120 5.05 -6.99 -8.57
N ILE A 121 5.96 -6.72 -7.64
CA ILE A 121 6.93 -7.72 -7.17
C ILE A 121 6.19 -8.88 -6.48
N GLU A 122 5.18 -8.58 -5.68
CA GLU A 122 4.44 -9.59 -4.93
C GLU A 122 3.65 -10.51 -5.85
N GLU A 123 2.86 -9.94 -6.75
CA GLU A 123 2.00 -10.67 -7.69
C GLU A 123 2.78 -11.46 -8.74
N ASN A 124 3.90 -10.92 -9.23
CA ASN A 124 4.62 -11.50 -10.37
C ASN A 124 5.84 -12.34 -9.96
N ILE A 125 6.31 -12.21 -8.71
CA ILE A 125 7.52 -12.89 -8.25
C ILE A 125 7.25 -13.69 -6.98
N LEU A 126 6.82 -13.03 -5.90
CA LEU A 126 6.69 -13.68 -4.58
C LEU A 126 5.62 -14.78 -4.58
N ILE A 127 4.40 -14.43 -4.97
CA ILE A 127 3.25 -15.36 -5.00
C ILE A 127 3.53 -16.55 -5.94
N PRO A 128 3.94 -16.35 -7.21
CA PRO A 128 4.21 -17.47 -8.11
C PRO A 128 5.33 -18.38 -7.62
N ALA A 129 6.36 -17.82 -6.98
CA ALA A 129 7.45 -18.60 -6.39
C ALA A 129 6.95 -19.47 -5.23
N ALA A 130 6.13 -18.89 -4.33
CA ALA A 130 5.52 -19.61 -3.21
C ALA A 130 4.66 -20.77 -3.70
N GLU A 131 3.72 -20.52 -4.62
CA GLU A 131 2.88 -21.57 -5.18
C GLU A 131 3.69 -22.71 -5.82
N SER A 132 4.81 -22.36 -6.48
CA SER A 132 5.70 -23.36 -7.10
C SER A 132 6.35 -24.27 -6.05
N ILE A 133 6.72 -23.73 -4.89
CA ILE A 133 7.30 -24.50 -3.78
C ILE A 133 6.22 -25.36 -3.12
N GLU A 134 5.05 -24.80 -2.82
CA GLU A 134 3.91 -25.51 -2.24
C GLU A 134 3.49 -26.72 -3.10
N LYS A 135 3.37 -26.54 -4.43
CA LYS A 135 3.03 -27.62 -5.37
C LYS A 135 4.08 -28.74 -5.41
N ARG A 136 5.36 -28.43 -5.16
CA ARG A 136 6.43 -29.44 -5.07
C ARG A 136 6.40 -30.21 -3.75
N GLY A 137 6.02 -29.55 -2.65
CA GLY A 137 5.87 -30.17 -1.33
C GLY A 137 4.70 -31.15 -1.26
N ASN A 138 3.55 -30.81 -1.87
CA ASN A 138 2.34 -31.65 -1.88
C ASN A 138 2.40 -32.89 -2.79
N ASN A 139 3.45 -33.05 -3.61
CA ASN A 139 3.66 -34.20 -4.51
C ASN A 139 4.66 -35.22 -3.96
N ARG A 140 4.99 -35.17 -2.66
CA ARG A 140 5.88 -36.12 -1.98
C ARG A 140 5.13 -37.07 -1.06
#